data_AF-A0A2G9LUE9-F1
#
_entry.id   AF-A0A2G9LUE9-F1
#
_cell.length_a   1.000
_cell.length_b   1.000
_cell.length_c   1.000
_cell.angle_alpha   90.00
_cell.angle_beta   90.00
_cell.angle_gamma   90.00
#
_symmetry.space_group_name_H-M   'P 1'
#
loop_
_entity.id
_entity.type
_entity.pdbx_description
1 polymer ?
#
loop_
_entity_poly.entity_id
_entity_poly.type
_entity_poly.pdbx_seq_one_letter_code
_entity_poly.pdbx_strand_id
1 'polypeptide(L)'
;MSVLLDIAKATRVERTMPVIATIMIPLTYAKSFSVDMVILVVCCVLTYMAFGLHNAYRDNDFTLPKYSYLLSFALLGSSIILSVYNEKILILNFLWVLLGLIYNTISRRILFADITILVFTHHVLPALFAGWILGLQKSRILGYSIVIFFVFWFLIQIKNLKGTIEDKERGYATPATIFQNGRRFIQLFREFGFVMMLIPYFFFDAGIVFILSLLAINCVKFVCDSILSIEKNLKITRVLAVVFLLSWAVGV
;
A
#
# COMPACT_ATOMS: atom_id res chain seq x y z
N MET A 1 -3.08 -28.28 -7.24
CA MET A 1 -3.42 -26.85 -7.43
C MET A 1 -2.97 -26.47 -8.83
N SER A 2 -3.77 -25.79 -9.64
CA SER A 2 -3.38 -25.51 -11.04
C SER A 2 -2.26 -24.46 -11.09
N VAL A 3 -1.29 -24.63 -11.99
CA VAL A 3 -0.16 -23.71 -12.20
C VAL A 3 -0.63 -22.25 -12.41
N LEU A 4 -1.76 -22.07 -13.10
CA LEU A 4 -2.38 -20.76 -13.31
C LEU A 4 -2.82 -20.10 -12.00
N LEU A 5 -3.35 -20.87 -11.05
CA LEU A 5 -3.76 -20.35 -9.75
C LEU A 5 -2.55 -19.90 -8.93
N ASP A 6 -1.43 -20.62 -9.02
CA ASP A 6 -0.19 -20.25 -8.33
C ASP A 6 0.41 -18.97 -8.92
N ILE A 7 0.41 -18.83 -10.25
CA ILE A 7 0.80 -17.58 -10.91
C ILE A 7 -0.09 -16.42 -10.47
N ALA A 8 -1.42 -16.60 -10.49
CA ALA A 8 -2.37 -15.56 -10.08
C ALA A 8 -2.13 -15.13 -8.62
N LYS A 9 -1.96 -16.09 -7.70
CA LYS A 9 -1.63 -15.79 -6.29
C LYS A 9 -0.27 -15.10 -6.13
N ALA A 10 0.72 -15.47 -6.93
CA ALA A 10 2.06 -14.88 -6.89
C ALA A 10 2.08 -13.42 -7.37
N THR A 11 1.20 -13.03 -8.30
CA THR A 11 1.06 -11.62 -8.70
C THR A 11 0.60 -10.72 -7.55
N ARG A 12 -0.11 -11.29 -6.57
CA ARG A 12 -0.67 -10.56 -5.41
C ARG A 12 -1.53 -9.37 -5.84
N VAL A 13 -2.22 -9.50 -6.97
CA VAL A 13 -3.03 -8.43 -7.56
C VAL A 13 -4.07 -7.88 -6.60
N GLU A 14 -4.57 -8.69 -5.66
CA GLU A 14 -5.51 -8.26 -4.62
C GLU A 14 -4.95 -7.13 -3.73
N ARG A 15 -3.62 -7.02 -3.63
CA ARG A 15 -2.93 -5.99 -2.85
C ARG A 15 -2.81 -4.65 -3.57
N THR A 16 -3.32 -4.56 -4.80
CA THR A 16 -3.45 -3.29 -5.54
C THR A 16 -4.68 -2.48 -5.11
N MET A 17 -5.65 -3.10 -4.44
CA MET A 17 -6.86 -2.40 -3.98
C MET A 17 -6.58 -1.16 -3.13
N PRO A 18 -5.65 -1.18 -2.15
CA PRO A 18 -5.29 0.03 -1.42
C PRO A 18 -4.63 1.10 -2.29
N VAL A 19 -3.85 0.71 -3.30
CA VAL A 19 -3.22 1.65 -4.26
C VAL A 19 -4.32 2.39 -5.02
N ILE A 20 -5.28 1.65 -5.56
CA ILE A 20 -6.42 2.21 -6.31
C ILE A 20 -7.23 3.13 -5.40
N ALA A 21 -7.50 2.71 -4.16
CA ALA A 21 -8.23 3.52 -3.19
C ALA A 21 -7.49 4.83 -2.84
N THR A 22 -6.15 4.85 -2.79
CA THR A 22 -5.40 6.09 -2.59
C THR A 22 -5.47 7.05 -3.78
N ILE A 23 -5.60 6.54 -5.02
CA ILE A 23 -5.79 7.35 -6.23
C ILE A 23 -7.18 8.02 -6.24
N MET A 24 -8.18 7.42 -5.59
CA MET A 24 -9.55 8.00 -5.52
C MET A 24 -9.62 9.32 -4.73
N ILE A 25 -8.70 9.54 -3.77
CA ILE A 25 -8.66 10.77 -2.97
C ILE A 25 -8.46 12.01 -3.87
N PRO A 26 -7.37 12.12 -4.65
CA PRO A 26 -7.17 13.27 -5.53
C PRO A 26 -8.20 13.37 -6.65
N LEU A 27 -8.71 12.25 -7.17
CA LEU A 27 -9.83 12.25 -8.13
C LEU A 27 -11.06 12.98 -7.59
N THR A 28 -11.39 12.75 -6.33
CA THR A 28 -12.56 13.38 -5.69
C THR A 28 -12.33 14.87 -5.50
N TYR A 29 -11.15 15.28 -5.03
CA TYR A 29 -10.80 16.70 -4.94
C TYR A 29 -10.81 17.42 -6.29
N ALA A 30 -10.40 16.74 -7.36
CA ALA A 30 -10.37 17.29 -8.71
C ALA A 30 -11.74 17.27 -9.39
N LYS A 31 -12.69 16.48 -8.89
CA LYS A 31 -14.02 16.22 -9.49
C LYS A 31 -13.93 15.89 -10.98
N SER A 32 -12.87 15.20 -11.38
CA SER A 32 -12.59 14.89 -12.79
C SER A 32 -11.92 13.53 -12.91
N PHE A 33 -12.19 12.86 -14.03
CA PHE A 33 -11.61 11.57 -14.37
C PHE A 33 -11.09 11.65 -15.81
N SER A 34 -9.82 11.33 -16.02
CA SER A 34 -9.16 11.39 -17.32
C SER A 34 -8.62 10.03 -17.75
N VAL A 35 -8.32 9.90 -19.04
CA VAL A 35 -7.64 8.70 -19.57
C VAL A 35 -6.29 8.48 -18.87
N ASP A 36 -5.59 9.55 -18.48
CA ASP A 36 -4.35 9.44 -17.69
C ASP A 36 -4.56 8.69 -16.37
N MET A 37 -5.72 8.83 -15.73
CA MET A 37 -6.03 8.15 -14.46
C MET A 37 -6.25 6.66 -14.68
N VAL A 38 -6.88 6.27 -15.78
CA VAL A 38 -7.00 4.86 -16.19
C VAL A 38 -5.62 4.27 -16.43
N ILE A 39 -4.80 4.96 -17.22
CA ILE A 39 -3.43 4.52 -17.54
C ILE A 39 -2.58 4.42 -16.27
N LEU A 40 -2.69 5.41 -15.37
CA LEU A 40 -2.01 5.40 -14.07
C LEU A 40 -2.39 4.15 -13.26
N VAL A 41 -3.68 3.85 -13.12
CA VAL A 41 -4.15 2.67 -12.38
C VAL A 41 -3.62 1.38 -13.03
N VAL A 42 -3.68 1.27 -14.35
CA VAL A 42 -3.17 0.10 -15.07
C VAL A 42 -1.66 -0.06 -14.85
N CYS A 43 -0.88 1.00 -15.00
CA CYS A 43 0.56 0.99 -14.73
C CYS A 43 0.86 0.58 -13.28
N CYS A 44 0.12 1.12 -12.31
CA CYS A 44 0.26 0.74 -10.90
C CYS A 44 0.04 -0.75 -10.69
N VAL A 45 -1.03 -1.30 -11.27
CA VAL A 45 -1.36 -2.73 -11.17
C VAL A 45 -0.30 -3.60 -11.83
N LEU A 46 0.12 -3.26 -13.06
CA LEU A 46 1.13 -4.04 -13.80
C LEU A 46 2.48 -4.03 -13.09
N THR A 47 2.95 -2.86 -12.65
CA THR A 47 4.21 -2.73 -11.89
C THR A 47 4.14 -3.54 -10.59
N TYR A 48 2.99 -3.50 -9.89
CA TYR A 48 2.79 -4.29 -8.68
C TYR A 48 2.88 -5.79 -8.96
N MET A 49 2.15 -6.27 -9.97
CA MET A 49 2.10 -7.68 -10.34
C MET A 49 3.49 -8.20 -10.75
N ALA A 50 4.26 -7.39 -11.47
CA ALA A 50 5.64 -7.70 -11.83
C ALA A 50 6.50 -7.92 -10.58
N PHE A 51 6.55 -6.95 -9.65
CA PHE A 51 7.32 -7.11 -8.42
C PHE A 51 6.78 -8.22 -7.51
N GLY A 52 5.46 -8.46 -7.52
CA GLY A 52 4.83 -9.59 -6.83
C GLY A 52 5.40 -10.93 -7.31
N LEU A 53 5.41 -11.15 -8.63
CA LEU A 53 5.98 -12.35 -9.24
C LEU A 53 7.49 -12.47 -9.03
N HIS A 54 8.25 -11.37 -9.20
CA HIS A 54 9.69 -11.37 -8.95
C HIS A 54 10.01 -11.79 -7.51
N ASN A 55 9.31 -11.21 -6.54
CA ASN A 55 9.51 -11.54 -5.12
C ASN A 55 9.09 -12.98 -4.82
N ALA A 56 7.96 -13.44 -5.34
CA ALA A 56 7.49 -14.81 -5.16
C ALA A 56 8.47 -15.84 -5.73
N TYR A 57 9.08 -15.54 -6.88
CA TYR A 57 10.11 -16.37 -7.50
C TYR A 57 11.40 -16.40 -6.66
N ARG A 58 11.89 -15.23 -6.22
CA ARG A 58 13.11 -15.14 -5.41
C ARG A 58 12.97 -15.78 -4.04
N ASP A 59 11.82 -15.59 -3.41
CA ASP A 59 11.57 -16.03 -2.03
C ASP A 59 11.01 -17.49 -2.00
N ASN A 60 10.85 -18.15 -3.17
CA ASN A 60 10.28 -19.51 -3.34
C ASN A 60 8.91 -19.70 -2.66
N ASP A 61 8.06 -18.67 -2.70
CA ASP A 61 6.76 -18.66 -2.01
C ASP A 61 5.73 -19.63 -2.66
N PHE A 62 5.93 -19.99 -3.93
CA PHE A 62 5.03 -20.85 -4.71
C PHE A 62 5.82 -21.74 -5.69
N THR A 63 5.21 -22.83 -6.15
CA THR A 63 5.74 -23.68 -7.24
C THR A 63 5.56 -23.01 -8.60
N LEU A 64 6.38 -22.00 -8.88
CA LEU A 64 6.30 -21.22 -10.12
C LEU A 64 7.08 -21.87 -11.26
N PRO A 65 6.50 -21.93 -12.48
CA PRO A 65 7.21 -22.39 -13.66
C PRO A 65 8.34 -21.42 -14.05
N LYS A 66 9.38 -21.93 -14.73
CA LYS A 66 10.57 -21.15 -15.13
C LYS A 66 10.24 -19.88 -15.92
N TYR A 67 9.16 -19.88 -16.70
CA TYR A 67 8.73 -18.71 -17.49
C TYR A 67 8.10 -17.59 -16.65
N SER A 68 7.82 -17.78 -15.36
CA SER A 68 7.24 -16.75 -14.48
C SER A 68 8.14 -15.51 -14.36
N TYR A 69 9.45 -15.70 -14.48
CA TYR A 69 10.41 -14.61 -14.54
C TYR A 69 10.27 -13.75 -15.82
N LEU A 70 10.04 -14.39 -16.97
CA LEU A 70 9.75 -13.68 -18.22
C LEU A 70 8.42 -12.92 -18.14
N LEU A 71 7.40 -13.52 -17.50
CA LEU A 71 6.12 -12.85 -17.25
C LEU A 71 6.29 -11.59 -16.39
N SER A 72 7.12 -11.65 -15.34
CA SER A 72 7.45 -10.48 -14.53
C SER A 72 8.05 -9.35 -15.37
N PHE A 73 8.99 -9.65 -16.27
CA PHE A 73 9.56 -8.64 -17.15
C PHE A 73 8.59 -8.12 -18.20
N ALA A 74 7.75 -8.99 -18.76
CA ALA A 74 6.73 -8.59 -19.72
C ALA A 74 5.75 -7.59 -19.08
N LEU A 75 5.26 -7.87 -17.86
CA LEU A 75 4.38 -6.96 -17.13
C LEU A 75 5.05 -5.61 -16.83
N LEU A 76 6.32 -5.62 -16.42
CA LEU A 76 7.06 -4.40 -16.15
C LEU A 76 7.30 -3.60 -17.45
N GLY A 77 7.69 -4.27 -18.53
CA GLY A 77 7.87 -3.68 -19.85
C GLY A 77 6.58 -3.06 -20.38
N SER A 78 5.45 -3.76 -20.26
CA SER A 78 4.14 -3.21 -20.61
C SER A 78 3.79 -1.97 -19.79
N SER A 79 4.06 -1.97 -18.48
CA SER A 79 3.85 -0.79 -17.63
C SER A 79 4.69 0.40 -18.07
N ILE A 80 5.98 0.18 -18.38
CA ILE A 80 6.88 1.25 -18.84
C ILE A 80 6.39 1.81 -20.19
N ILE A 81 6.07 0.94 -21.16
CA ILE A 81 5.57 1.35 -22.48
C ILE A 81 4.29 2.19 -22.34
N LEU A 82 3.33 1.72 -21.54
CA LEU A 82 2.08 2.45 -21.30
C LEU A 82 2.34 3.80 -20.62
N SER A 83 3.31 3.87 -19.70
CA SER A 83 3.62 5.11 -19.00
C SER A 83 4.27 6.19 -19.86
N VAL A 84 4.81 5.86 -21.04
CA VAL A 84 5.31 6.86 -22.01
C VAL A 84 4.20 7.82 -22.46
N TYR A 85 2.93 7.42 -22.35
CA TYR A 85 1.78 8.27 -22.65
C TYR A 85 1.77 9.58 -21.85
N ASN A 86 2.28 9.58 -20.62
CA ASN A 86 2.29 10.75 -19.75
C ASN A 86 3.57 10.81 -18.92
N GLU A 87 4.33 11.90 -19.05
CA GLU A 87 5.63 12.07 -18.38
C GLU A 87 5.57 11.83 -16.86
N LYS A 88 4.47 12.22 -16.20
CA LYS A 88 4.30 12.06 -14.75
C LYS A 88 4.15 10.58 -14.40
N ILE A 89 3.41 9.82 -15.20
CA ILE A 89 3.25 8.37 -15.00
C ILE A 89 4.59 7.66 -15.24
N LEU A 90 5.35 8.09 -16.24
CA LEU A 90 6.68 7.56 -16.52
C LEU A 90 7.64 7.77 -15.33
N ILE A 91 7.68 9.00 -14.79
CA ILE A 91 8.50 9.33 -13.60
C ILE A 91 8.07 8.46 -12.41
N LEU A 92 6.77 8.32 -12.15
CA LEU A 92 6.26 7.45 -11.08
C LEU A 92 6.75 6.02 -11.26
N ASN A 93 6.65 5.46 -12.46
CA ASN A 93 7.07 4.10 -12.74
C ASN A 93 8.57 3.90 -12.49
N PHE A 94 9.42 4.84 -12.92
CA PHE A 94 10.85 4.79 -12.62
C PHE A 94 11.15 4.87 -11.13
N LEU A 95 10.51 5.78 -10.41
CA LEU A 95 10.63 5.89 -8.95
C LEU A 95 10.20 4.60 -8.25
N TRP A 96 9.10 3.99 -8.71
CA TRP A 96 8.61 2.75 -8.15
C TRP A 96 9.59 1.60 -8.39
N VAL A 97 10.16 1.49 -9.60
CA VAL A 97 11.18 0.49 -9.89
C VAL A 97 12.41 0.67 -9.01
N LEU A 98 12.92 1.90 -8.91
CA LEU A 98 14.06 2.23 -8.06
C LEU A 98 13.80 1.87 -6.61
N LEU A 99 12.66 2.30 -6.05
CA LEU A 99 12.28 1.98 -4.68
C LEU A 99 12.05 0.48 -4.47
N GLY A 100 11.51 -0.23 -5.45
CA GLY A 100 11.37 -1.69 -5.42
C GLY A 100 12.71 -2.40 -5.33
N LEU A 101 13.73 -1.92 -6.05
CA LEU A 101 15.10 -2.43 -5.96
C LEU A 101 15.71 -2.13 -4.58
N ILE A 102 15.57 -0.89 -4.09
CA ILE A 102 16.09 -0.48 -2.76
C ILE A 102 15.43 -1.31 -1.64
N TYR A 103 14.11 -1.50 -1.72
CA TYR A 103 13.33 -2.33 -0.80
C TYR A 103 13.89 -3.75 -0.71
N ASN A 104 14.17 -4.34 -1.87
CA ASN A 104 14.58 -5.73 -1.98
C ASN A 104 16.06 -5.99 -1.66
N THR A 105 16.89 -4.96 -1.64
CA THR A 105 18.35 -5.07 -1.45
C THR A 105 18.80 -4.60 -0.07
N ILE A 106 18.36 -3.40 0.34
CA ILE A 106 18.91 -2.70 1.52
C ILE A 106 17.86 -2.55 2.61
N SER A 107 16.65 -2.11 2.28
CA SER A 107 15.70 -1.62 3.29
C SER A 107 15.19 -2.67 4.26
N ARG A 108 15.14 -3.95 3.86
CA ARG A 108 14.76 -5.04 4.78
C ARG A 108 15.73 -5.21 5.97
N ARG A 109 16.95 -4.67 5.88
CA ARG A 109 17.97 -4.73 6.93
C ARG A 109 18.06 -3.48 7.79
N ILE A 110 17.27 -2.44 7.49
CA ILE A 110 17.25 -1.18 8.24
C ILE A 110 15.89 -1.05 8.91
N LEU A 111 15.89 -0.85 10.23
CA LEU A 111 14.67 -0.70 11.01
C LEU A 111 13.76 0.39 10.40
N PHE A 112 12.50 0.02 10.15
CA PHE A 112 11.45 0.85 9.51
C PHE A 112 11.62 1.20 8.03
N ALA A 113 12.80 1.00 7.42
CA ALA A 113 13.01 1.41 6.03
C ALA A 113 12.11 0.61 5.06
N ASP A 114 11.89 -0.67 5.35
CA ASP A 114 11.02 -1.53 4.56
C ASP A 114 9.55 -1.06 4.56
N ILE A 115 9.04 -0.59 5.71
CA ILE A 115 7.71 -0.02 5.86
C ILE A 115 7.64 1.31 5.15
N THR A 116 8.64 2.18 5.32
CA THR A 116 8.71 3.48 4.66
C THR A 116 8.62 3.33 3.15
N ILE A 117 9.42 2.45 2.54
CA ILE A 117 9.35 2.23 1.09
C ILE A 117 8.01 1.64 0.67
N LEU A 118 7.46 0.69 1.45
CA LEU A 118 6.16 0.11 1.13
C LEU A 118 5.05 1.18 1.14
N VAL A 119 5.05 2.08 2.14
CA VAL A 119 4.08 3.19 2.22
C VAL A 119 4.23 4.14 1.04
N PHE A 120 5.46 4.51 0.69
CA PHE A 120 5.69 5.38 -0.47
C PHE A 120 5.17 4.77 -1.77
N THR A 121 5.57 3.53 -2.04
CA THR A 121 5.24 2.85 -3.29
C THR A 121 3.76 2.48 -3.40
N HIS A 122 3.09 2.15 -2.30
CA HIS A 122 1.71 1.63 -2.34
C HIS A 122 0.64 2.70 -2.08
N HIS A 123 1.00 3.83 -1.47
CA HIS A 123 0.00 4.79 -1.01
C HIS A 123 0.34 6.24 -1.35
N VAL A 124 1.54 6.69 -1.01
CA VAL A 124 1.90 8.11 -1.13
C VAL A 124 2.15 8.51 -2.57
N LEU A 125 3.04 7.81 -3.28
CA LEU A 125 3.38 8.15 -4.66
C LEU A 125 2.19 8.04 -5.61
N PRO A 126 1.36 6.98 -5.56
CA PRO A 126 0.14 6.90 -6.38
C PRO A 126 -0.80 8.10 -6.17
N ALA A 127 -1.09 8.46 -4.92
CA ALA A 127 -1.95 9.61 -4.61
C ALA A 127 -1.31 10.95 -5.01
N LEU A 128 0.00 11.12 -4.77
CA LEU A 128 0.73 12.33 -5.10
C LEU A 128 0.72 12.57 -6.62
N PHE A 129 1.05 11.56 -7.40
CA PHE A 129 1.10 11.65 -8.86
C PHE A 129 -0.28 11.79 -9.48
N ALA A 130 -1.30 11.12 -8.92
CA ALA A 130 -2.68 11.34 -9.35
C ALA A 130 -3.09 12.81 -9.17
N GLY A 131 -2.82 13.42 -8.02
CA GLY A 131 -3.09 14.85 -7.80
C GLY A 131 -2.28 15.76 -8.72
N TRP A 132 -1.02 15.42 -9.02
CA TRP A 132 -0.18 16.20 -9.94
C TRP A 132 -0.65 16.10 -11.40
N ILE A 133 -1.13 14.95 -11.83
CA ILE A 133 -1.72 14.77 -13.16
C ILE A 133 -3.01 15.58 -13.26
N LEU A 134 -3.86 15.53 -12.23
CA LEU A 134 -5.14 16.26 -12.16
C LEU A 134 -4.99 17.78 -11.91
N GLY A 135 -3.76 18.28 -11.76
CA GLY A 135 -3.50 19.72 -11.61
C GLY A 135 -3.96 20.30 -10.27
N LEU A 136 -4.04 19.49 -9.21
CA LEU A 136 -4.39 19.97 -7.87
C LEU A 136 -3.33 20.93 -7.32
N GLN A 137 -3.74 21.80 -6.40
CA GLN A 137 -2.81 22.70 -5.71
C GLN A 137 -1.74 21.91 -4.93
N LYS A 138 -0.48 22.32 -5.06
CA LYS A 138 0.68 21.64 -4.43
C LYS A 138 0.51 21.45 -2.92
N SER A 139 -0.03 22.46 -2.22
CA SER A 139 -0.31 22.41 -0.78
C SER A 139 -1.29 21.29 -0.42
N ARG A 140 -2.35 21.11 -1.21
CA ARG A 140 -3.33 20.04 -1.03
C ARG A 140 -2.73 18.67 -1.32
N ILE A 141 -1.96 18.56 -2.41
CA ILE A 141 -1.22 17.32 -2.77
C ILE A 141 -0.32 16.89 -1.62
N LEU A 142 0.52 17.80 -1.13
CA LEU A 142 1.44 17.52 -0.04
C LEU A 142 0.68 17.19 1.25
N GLY A 143 -0.38 17.93 1.54
CA GLY A 143 -1.22 17.74 2.71
C GLY A 143 -1.76 16.31 2.81
N TYR A 144 -2.54 15.85 1.82
CA TYR A 144 -3.09 14.50 1.91
C TYR A 144 -1.99 13.43 1.84
N SER A 145 -0.89 13.69 1.12
CA SER A 145 0.24 12.76 1.01
C SER A 145 0.91 12.51 2.35
N ILE A 146 1.07 13.54 3.18
CA ILE A 146 1.59 13.44 4.55
C ILE A 146 0.63 12.63 5.44
N VAL A 147 -0.67 12.90 5.36
CA VAL A 147 -1.67 12.14 6.15
C VAL A 147 -1.66 10.67 5.76
N ILE A 148 -1.72 10.37 4.46
CA ILE A 148 -1.62 9.00 3.94
C ILE A 148 -0.32 8.36 4.42
N PHE A 149 0.82 9.06 4.35
CA PHE A 149 2.09 8.53 4.85
C PHE A 149 1.98 8.11 6.31
N PHE A 150 1.58 9.01 7.21
CA PHE A 150 1.56 8.68 8.65
C PHE A 150 0.54 7.60 8.99
N VAL A 151 -0.69 7.67 8.44
CA VAL A 151 -1.71 6.65 8.67
C VAL A 151 -1.18 5.27 8.29
N PHE A 152 -0.66 5.11 7.07
CA PHE A 152 -0.21 3.81 6.59
C PHE A 152 1.14 3.38 7.19
N TRP A 153 2.05 4.31 7.49
CA TRP A 153 3.31 4.01 8.16
C TRP A 153 3.10 3.39 9.53
N PHE A 154 2.09 3.87 10.26
CA PHE A 154 1.69 3.31 11.55
C PHE A 154 0.93 1.98 11.40
N LEU A 155 -0.07 1.90 10.52
CA LEU A 155 -0.90 0.70 10.37
C LEU A 155 -0.15 -0.50 9.84
N ILE A 156 0.74 -0.29 8.86
CA ILE A 156 1.39 -1.39 8.12
C ILE A 156 2.40 -2.14 8.99
N GLN A 157 2.85 -1.56 10.12
CA GLN A 157 3.73 -2.22 11.08
C GLN A 157 3.19 -3.59 11.54
N ILE A 158 1.86 -3.77 11.57
CA ILE A 158 1.24 -5.05 11.92
C ILE A 158 1.68 -6.21 11.02
N LYS A 159 2.16 -5.91 9.79
CA LYS A 159 2.73 -6.93 8.89
C LYS A 159 3.93 -7.63 9.52
N ASN A 160 4.72 -6.93 10.33
CA ASN A 160 5.95 -7.46 10.92
C ASN A 160 5.68 -8.45 12.07
N LEU A 161 4.42 -8.58 12.53
CA LEU A 161 4.01 -9.67 13.42
C LEU A 161 3.80 -10.99 12.68
N LYS A 162 3.52 -10.92 11.37
CA LYS A 162 3.37 -12.09 10.54
C LYS A 162 4.73 -12.42 9.94
N GLY A 163 5.26 -13.60 10.25
CA GLY A 163 6.54 -14.05 9.72
C GLY A 163 7.74 -13.64 10.58
N THR A 164 7.55 -13.30 11.85
CA THR A 164 8.64 -12.85 12.73
C THR A 164 9.76 -13.89 12.87
N ILE A 165 9.43 -15.19 12.81
CA ILE A 165 10.41 -16.28 12.88
C ILE A 165 11.27 -16.28 11.61
N GLU A 166 10.62 -16.29 10.46
CA GLU A 166 11.24 -16.30 9.14
C GLU A 166 12.04 -15.02 8.88
N ASP A 167 11.51 -13.86 9.29
CA ASP A 167 12.18 -12.57 9.20
C ASP A 167 13.45 -12.53 10.08
N LYS A 168 13.42 -13.20 11.24
CA LYS A 168 14.59 -13.34 12.11
C LYS A 168 15.65 -14.23 11.45
N GLU A 169 15.25 -15.36 10.85
CA GLU A 169 16.15 -16.24 10.09
C GLU A 169 16.80 -15.54 8.89
N ARG A 170 16.04 -14.67 8.22
CA ARG A 170 16.49 -13.87 7.07
C ARG A 170 17.32 -12.63 7.45
N GLY A 171 17.47 -12.35 8.75
CA GLY A 171 18.21 -11.19 9.26
C GLY A 171 17.53 -9.84 9.00
N TYR A 172 16.20 -9.81 8.95
CA TYR A 172 15.44 -8.59 8.72
C TYR A 172 15.26 -7.77 9.99
N ALA A 173 15.40 -6.46 9.85
CA ALA A 173 15.33 -5.50 10.94
C ALA A 173 13.91 -4.94 11.08
N THR A 174 13.12 -5.51 11.98
CA THR A 174 11.76 -5.05 12.28
C THR A 174 11.61 -4.79 13.78
N PRO A 175 10.58 -4.04 14.23
CA PRO A 175 10.33 -3.88 15.66
C PRO A 175 10.14 -5.22 16.37
N ALA A 176 9.52 -6.20 15.70
CA ALA A 176 9.27 -7.54 16.25
C ALA A 176 10.54 -8.39 16.39
N THR A 177 11.55 -8.18 15.53
CA THR A 177 12.81 -8.94 15.57
C THR A 177 13.87 -8.30 16.47
N ILE A 178 13.85 -6.96 16.61
CA ILE A 178 14.86 -6.21 17.37
C ILE A 178 14.47 -6.02 18.83
N PHE A 179 13.22 -5.64 19.13
CA PHE A 179 12.82 -5.29 20.49
C PHE A 179 12.16 -6.46 21.20
N GLN A 180 12.51 -6.68 22.46
CA GLN A 180 11.87 -7.69 23.33
C GLN A 180 10.34 -7.47 23.43
N ASN A 181 9.92 -6.20 23.49
CA ASN A 181 8.50 -5.80 23.53
C ASN A 181 7.95 -5.42 22.14
N GLY A 182 8.57 -5.91 21.06
CA GLY A 182 8.24 -5.52 19.68
C GLY A 182 6.76 -5.68 19.32
N ARG A 183 6.11 -6.73 19.83
CA ARG A 183 4.67 -6.95 19.63
C ARG A 183 3.81 -5.81 20.21
N ARG A 184 4.13 -5.35 21.42
CA ARG A 184 3.40 -4.27 22.08
C ARG A 184 3.63 -2.93 21.36
N PHE A 185 4.86 -2.68 20.89
CA PHE A 185 5.17 -1.51 20.06
C PHE A 185 4.34 -1.49 18.77
N ILE A 186 4.25 -2.63 18.07
CA ILE A 186 3.48 -2.71 16.83
C ILE A 186 1.98 -2.50 17.08
N GLN A 187 1.44 -3.03 18.18
CA GLN A 187 0.04 -2.77 18.57
C GLN A 187 -0.19 -1.27 18.83
N LEU A 188 0.72 -0.61 19.56
CA LEU A 188 0.63 0.84 19.79
C LEU A 188 0.69 1.62 18.48
N PHE A 189 1.60 1.28 17.57
CA PHE A 189 1.65 1.91 16.24
C PHE A 189 0.32 1.75 15.50
N ARG A 190 -0.30 0.56 15.52
CA ARG A 190 -1.60 0.37 14.90
C ARG A 190 -2.66 1.31 15.51
N GLU A 191 -2.73 1.44 16.82
CA GLU A 191 -3.66 2.36 17.48
C GLU A 191 -3.42 3.81 17.07
N PHE A 192 -2.15 4.25 17.04
CA PHE A 192 -1.81 5.58 16.49
C PHE A 192 -2.27 5.73 15.05
N GLY A 193 -2.11 4.71 14.20
CA GLY A 193 -2.59 4.73 12.83
C GLY A 193 -4.09 4.99 12.71
N PHE A 194 -4.90 4.35 13.57
CA PHE A 194 -6.35 4.60 13.62
C PHE A 194 -6.71 6.00 14.14
N VAL A 195 -5.97 6.52 15.13
CA VAL A 195 -6.16 7.90 15.59
C VAL A 195 -5.84 8.90 14.48
N MET A 196 -4.75 8.67 13.73
CA MET A 196 -4.36 9.53 12.61
C MET A 196 -5.39 9.55 11.46
N MET A 197 -6.26 8.53 11.36
CA MET A 197 -7.37 8.55 10.40
C MET A 197 -8.38 9.67 10.67
N LEU A 198 -8.36 10.34 11.84
CA LEU A 198 -9.22 11.49 12.12
C LEU A 198 -8.74 12.78 11.44
N ILE A 199 -7.46 12.87 11.04
CA ILE A 199 -6.87 14.10 10.47
C ILE A 199 -7.65 14.63 9.26
N PRO A 200 -8.11 13.81 8.29
CA PRO A 200 -8.90 14.28 7.17
C PRO A 200 -10.16 15.08 7.56
N TYR A 201 -10.81 14.75 8.67
CA TYR A 201 -11.97 15.50 9.15
C TYR A 201 -11.61 16.94 9.52
N PHE A 202 -10.49 17.13 10.22
CA PHE A 202 -10.11 18.44 10.74
C PHE A 202 -9.43 19.35 9.71
N PHE A 203 -8.75 18.77 8.72
CA PHE A 203 -7.86 19.53 7.83
C PHE A 203 -8.22 19.46 6.34
N PHE A 204 -9.20 18.63 5.96
CA PHE A 204 -9.47 18.29 4.57
C PHE A 204 -10.96 18.30 4.21
N ASP A 205 -11.75 19.03 4.99
CA ASP A 205 -13.19 19.27 4.79
C ASP A 205 -14.03 17.98 4.67
N ALA A 206 -13.55 16.85 5.21
CA ALA A 206 -14.31 15.61 5.15
C ALA A 206 -15.59 15.74 6.00
N GLY A 207 -16.74 15.50 5.38
CA GLY A 207 -18.07 15.72 5.96
C GLY A 207 -18.50 14.67 6.98
N ILE A 208 -19.75 14.77 7.43
CA ILE A 208 -20.31 13.89 8.48
C ILE A 208 -20.28 12.40 8.10
N VAL A 209 -20.44 12.08 6.81
CA VAL A 209 -20.41 10.70 6.29
C VAL A 209 -19.04 10.04 6.57
N PHE A 210 -17.95 10.81 6.49
CA PHE A 210 -16.61 10.33 6.82
C PHE A 210 -16.50 9.95 8.30
N ILE A 211 -16.97 10.82 9.21
CA ILE A 211 -16.95 10.54 10.66
C ILE A 211 -17.78 9.32 11.02
N LEU A 212 -18.99 9.19 10.45
CA LEU A 212 -19.83 8.00 10.69
C LEU A 212 -19.14 6.72 10.21
N SER A 213 -18.44 6.79 9.07
CA SER A 213 -17.65 5.68 8.55
C SER A 213 -16.47 5.33 9.46
N LEU A 214 -15.76 6.34 9.97
CA LEU A 214 -14.67 6.12 10.94
C LEU A 214 -15.15 5.50 12.25
N LEU A 215 -16.32 5.92 12.75
CA LEU A 215 -16.93 5.32 13.94
C LEU A 215 -17.23 3.84 13.68
N ALA A 216 -17.84 3.51 12.55
CA ALA A 216 -18.10 2.12 12.16
C ALA A 216 -16.80 1.30 12.04
N ILE A 217 -15.75 1.86 11.44
CA ILE A 217 -14.42 1.23 11.36
C ILE A 217 -13.87 0.92 12.75
N ASN A 218 -13.98 1.86 13.69
CA ASN A 218 -13.52 1.66 15.07
C ASN A 218 -14.36 0.61 15.83
N CYS A 219 -15.68 0.57 15.63
CA CYS A 219 -16.54 -0.48 16.19
C CYS A 219 -16.14 -1.87 15.67
N VAL A 220 -15.96 -2.01 14.34
CA VAL A 220 -15.56 -3.28 13.72
C VAL A 220 -14.17 -3.69 14.23
N LYS A 221 -13.22 -2.75 14.29
CA LYS A 221 -11.89 -2.98 14.86
C LYS A 221 -11.99 -3.53 16.29
N PHE A 222 -12.75 -2.88 17.16
CA PHE A 222 -12.89 -3.28 18.57
C PHE A 222 -13.44 -4.71 18.72
N VAL A 223 -14.49 -5.04 17.96
CA VAL A 223 -15.07 -6.40 17.93
C VAL A 223 -14.03 -7.40 17.44
N CYS A 224 -13.31 -7.09 16.35
CA CYS A 224 -12.32 -7.97 15.76
C CYS A 224 -11.11 -8.19 16.67
N ASP A 225 -10.64 -7.15 17.35
CA ASP A 225 -9.55 -7.22 18.34
C ASP A 225 -9.90 -8.14 19.51
N SER A 226 -11.18 -8.23 19.86
CA SER A 226 -11.66 -9.02 21.00
C SER A 226 -11.81 -10.52 20.68
N ILE A 227 -11.97 -10.89 19.41
CA ILE A 227 -12.39 -12.24 19.01
C ILE A 227 -11.33 -12.96 18.16
N LEU A 228 -10.50 -12.23 17.41
CA LEU A 228 -9.68 -12.82 16.35
C LEU A 228 -8.21 -12.98 16.70
N SER A 229 -7.61 -14.03 16.13
CA SER A 229 -6.16 -14.22 16.15
C SER A 229 -5.44 -13.11 15.37
N ILE A 230 -4.17 -12.90 15.71
CA ILE A 230 -3.31 -11.85 15.13
C ILE A 230 -3.29 -11.90 13.59
N GLU A 231 -3.23 -13.10 12.99
CA GLU A 231 -3.19 -13.24 11.53
C GLU A 231 -4.49 -12.78 10.85
N LYS A 232 -5.65 -13.10 11.44
CA LYS A 232 -6.95 -12.65 10.94
C LYS A 232 -7.07 -11.13 11.12
N ASN A 233 -6.52 -10.60 12.22
CA ASN A 233 -6.50 -9.17 12.52
C ASN A 233 -5.74 -8.36 11.44
N LEU A 234 -4.65 -8.91 10.88
CA LEU A 234 -3.93 -8.26 9.78
C LEU A 234 -4.75 -8.12 8.49
N LYS A 235 -5.53 -9.16 8.12
CA LYS A 235 -6.41 -9.07 6.94
C LYS A 235 -7.50 -8.01 7.15
N ILE A 236 -8.08 -7.97 8.34
CA ILE A 236 -9.12 -6.99 8.68
C ILE A 236 -8.56 -5.58 8.71
N THR A 237 -7.38 -5.37 9.29
CA THR A 237 -6.72 -4.06 9.29
C THR A 237 -6.56 -3.51 7.85
N ARG A 238 -6.23 -4.37 6.88
CA ARG A 238 -6.16 -3.97 5.46
C ARG A 238 -7.52 -3.58 4.90
N VAL A 239 -8.56 -4.36 5.18
CA VAL A 239 -9.93 -4.06 4.74
C VAL A 239 -10.40 -2.73 5.34
N LEU A 240 -10.20 -2.53 6.64
CA LEU A 240 -10.55 -1.28 7.33
C LEU A 240 -9.77 -0.08 6.77
N ALA A 241 -8.49 -0.26 6.40
CA ALA A 241 -7.70 0.79 5.76
C ALA A 241 -8.21 1.14 4.36
N VAL A 242 -8.69 0.18 3.57
CA VAL A 242 -9.34 0.45 2.28
C VAL A 242 -10.67 1.16 2.48
N VAL A 243 -11.50 0.71 3.43
CA VAL A 243 -12.77 1.37 3.77
C VAL A 243 -12.52 2.81 4.24
N PHE A 244 -11.47 3.04 5.02
CA PHE A 244 -11.03 4.38 5.41
C PHE A 244 -10.73 5.25 4.18
N LEU A 245 -9.89 4.79 3.26
CA LEU A 245 -9.55 5.53 2.04
C LEU A 245 -10.78 5.86 1.20
N LEU A 246 -11.68 4.89 1.02
CA LEU A 246 -12.93 5.10 0.28
C LEU A 246 -13.87 6.06 1.01
N SER A 247 -13.95 5.99 2.34
CA SER A 247 -14.75 6.92 3.14
C SER A 247 -14.21 8.34 3.07
N TRP A 248 -12.89 8.52 2.98
CA TRP A 248 -12.28 9.83 2.77
C TRP A 248 -12.61 10.32 1.36
N ALA A 249 -12.40 9.49 0.33
CA ALA A 249 -12.74 9.86 -1.04
C ALA A 249 -14.22 10.26 -1.18
N VAL A 250 -15.16 9.52 -0.58
CA VAL A 250 -16.61 9.83 -0.66
C VAL A 250 -17.02 10.98 0.25
N GLY A 251 -16.29 11.22 1.34
CA GLY A 251 -16.63 12.20 2.37
C GLY A 251 -16.28 13.64 2.01
N VAL A 252 -15.58 13.87 0.90
CA VAL A 252 -15.11 15.18 0.40
C VAL A 252 -16.00 15.65 -0.74
#